data_AF-X0YIM5-F1
#
_entry.id   AF-X0YIM5-F1
#
_cell.length_a   1.000
_cell.length_b   1.000
_cell.length_c   1.000
_cell.angle_alpha   90.00
_cell.angle_beta   90.00
_cell.angle_gamma   90.00
#
_symmetry.space_group_name_H-M   'P 1'
#
loop_
_entity.id
_entity.type
_entity.pdbx_description
1 polymer ?
#
loop_
_entity_poly.entity_id
_entity_poly.type
_entity_poly.pdbx_seq_one_letter_code
_entity_poly.pdbx_strand_id
1 'polypeptide(L)'
;DYSGETIQVWNQTTDPGDDFLTLKNLPDIKQKYKGLFITLQKRLSNNWQMSSSFVISKAYGAATSDDQLGQGSFSGINDPNELINNSGYEGLLQSDRTYMFKLQGSYFLPYDFSISASLMVQSGRPIARTVYVEDMDQGPFSVLAEPRGSNWRLDSWNVLDLRIEKAFKFSGRFGLKIAADIFNLLNSDTMIETLTTRGLAEGFMAPARIIPPRRVQLVARLTF
;
A
#
# COMPACT_ATOMS: atom_id res chain seq x y z
N ASP A 1 -9.28 -10.80 -22.91
CA ASP A 1 -8.81 -9.84 -23.92
C ASP A 1 -7.42 -9.34 -23.61
N TYR A 2 -6.50 -9.74 -24.50
CA TYR A 2 -5.22 -9.11 -24.69
C TYR A 2 -5.54 -7.79 -25.38
N SER A 3 -5.04 -6.64 -24.93
CA SER A 3 -4.97 -5.51 -25.85
C SER A 3 -4.21 -6.05 -27.07
N GLY A 4 -4.77 -5.98 -28.27
CA GLY A 4 -4.12 -6.48 -29.50
C GLY A 4 -2.87 -5.68 -29.88
N GLU A 5 -2.19 -5.10 -28.89
CA GLU A 5 -1.03 -4.24 -29.02
C GLU A 5 0.23 -5.10 -28.94
N THR A 6 1.06 -4.98 -29.97
CA THR A 6 2.38 -5.61 -30.00
C THR A 6 3.31 -4.89 -29.04
N ILE A 7 3.95 -5.63 -28.13
CA ILE A 7 5.02 -5.11 -27.27
C ILE A 7 6.36 -5.46 -27.93
N GLN A 8 7.13 -4.42 -28.29
CA GLN A 8 8.48 -4.61 -28.77
C GLN A 8 9.45 -4.77 -27.59
N VAL A 9 10.24 -5.84 -27.63
CA VAL A 9 11.29 -6.14 -26.66
C VAL A 9 12.65 -6.23 -27.36
N TRP A 10 13.72 -6.11 -26.59
CA TRP A 10 15.10 -6.10 -27.06
C TRP A 10 15.82 -7.35 -26.60
N ASN A 11 16.44 -8.06 -27.54
CA ASN A 11 17.33 -9.19 -27.27
C ASN A 11 18.76 -8.69 -27.14
N GLN A 12 19.51 -9.22 -26.17
CA GLN A 12 20.93 -8.97 -26.05
C GLN A 12 21.68 -9.65 -27.19
N THR A 13 22.61 -8.95 -27.82
CA THR A 13 23.37 -9.47 -28.98
C THR A 13 24.81 -9.85 -28.62
N THR A 14 25.29 -9.44 -27.45
CA THR A 14 26.60 -9.81 -26.89
C THR A 14 26.46 -11.05 -26.02
N ASP A 15 27.53 -11.83 -25.88
CA ASP A 15 27.52 -12.98 -24.97
C ASP A 15 27.23 -12.51 -23.54
N PRO A 16 26.16 -12.99 -22.87
CA PRO A 16 25.88 -12.63 -21.48
C PRO A 16 27.01 -13.00 -20.52
N GLY A 17 27.89 -13.95 -20.90
CA GLY A 17 29.09 -14.29 -20.14
C GLY A 17 30.13 -13.17 -20.08
N ASP A 18 30.06 -12.19 -21.00
CA ASP A 18 30.95 -11.02 -21.04
C ASP A 18 30.40 -9.83 -20.25
N ASP A 19 29.21 -9.95 -19.65
CA ASP A 19 28.59 -8.87 -18.89
C ASP A 19 29.37 -8.55 -17.60
N PHE A 20 29.61 -7.26 -17.37
CA PHE A 20 30.19 -6.77 -16.13
C PHE A 20 29.28 -5.72 -15.49
N LEU A 21 29.00 -5.88 -14.20
CA LEU A 21 28.13 -4.98 -13.46
C LEU A 21 28.79 -3.61 -13.29
N THR A 22 28.16 -2.59 -13.86
CA THR A 22 28.53 -1.19 -13.63
C THR A 22 27.43 -0.46 -12.87
N LEU A 23 27.75 0.00 -11.67
CA LEU A 23 26.83 0.81 -10.87
C LEU A 23 27.02 2.29 -11.19
N LYS A 24 26.02 2.91 -11.81
CA LYS A 24 26.03 4.33 -12.15
C LYS A 24 24.72 4.99 -11.75
N ASN A 25 24.82 6.19 -11.17
CA ASN A 25 23.67 7.06 -10.96
C ASN A 25 23.34 7.75 -12.29
N LEU A 26 22.30 7.27 -12.98
CA LEU A 26 21.78 7.90 -14.19
C LEU A 26 20.87 9.08 -13.80
N PRO A 27 21.08 10.29 -14.35
CA PRO A 27 20.31 11.47 -13.96
C PRO A 27 18.82 11.38 -14.30
N ASP A 28 18.44 10.50 -15.22
CA ASP A 28 17.05 10.30 -15.66
C ASP A 28 16.29 9.31 -14.77
N ILE A 29 17.01 8.47 -14.00
CA ILE A 29 16.41 7.54 -13.04
C ILE A 29 16.16 8.28 -11.73
N LYS A 30 14.94 8.81 -11.60
CA LYS A 30 14.50 9.52 -10.39
C LYS A 30 13.14 9.03 -9.95
N GLN A 31 12.94 9.02 -8.64
CA GLN A 31 11.63 8.86 -8.02
C GLN A 31 11.21 10.20 -7.40
N LYS A 32 9.96 10.58 -7.63
CA LYS A 32 9.38 11.85 -7.24
C LYS A 32 8.11 11.61 -6.45
N TYR A 33 7.91 12.44 -5.43
CA TYR A 33 6.67 12.48 -4.68
C TYR A 33 6.15 13.91 -4.66
N LYS A 34 4.89 14.08 -5.04
CA LYS A 34 4.16 15.35 -4.90
C LYS A 34 2.94 15.09 -4.05
N GLY A 35 2.67 15.93 -3.06
CA GLY A 35 1.49 15.77 -2.23
C GLY A 35 1.08 17.04 -1.52
N LEU A 36 -0.22 17.17 -1.31
CA LEU A 36 -0.83 18.16 -0.43
C LEU A 36 -1.30 17.44 0.83
N PHE A 37 -0.89 17.97 1.98
CA PHE A 37 -1.20 17.41 3.29
C PHE A 37 -2.06 18.41 4.06
N ILE A 38 -3.25 17.98 4.46
CA ILE A 38 -4.16 18.75 5.30
C ILE A 38 -4.34 17.98 6.60
N THR A 39 -4.00 18.61 7.72
CA THR A 39 -4.11 18.01 9.05
C THR A 39 -5.00 18.85 9.93
N LEU A 40 -5.95 18.23 10.60
CA LEU A 40 -6.84 18.87 11.57
C LEU A 40 -6.66 18.17 12.90
N GLN A 41 -6.47 18.96 13.95
CA GLN A 41 -6.35 18.43 15.29
C GLN A 41 -7.25 19.23 16.23
N LYS A 42 -8.08 18.49 16.96
CA LYS A 42 -8.78 19.02 18.11
C LYS A 42 -8.23 18.37 19.37
N ARG A 43 -7.66 19.22 20.23
CA ARG A 43 -7.28 18.84 21.60
C ARG A 43 -8.52 18.51 22.43
N LEU A 44 -8.32 17.74 23.49
CA LEU A 44 -9.38 17.37 24.40
C LEU A 44 -10.06 18.60 25.00
N SER A 45 -11.33 18.77 24.68
CA SER A 45 -12.23 19.72 25.33
C SER A 45 -13.66 19.30 25.08
N ASN A 46 -14.58 19.65 26.00
CA ASN A 46 -15.97 19.21 25.96
C ASN A 46 -16.10 17.68 25.81
N ASN A 47 -15.23 16.96 26.53
CA ASN A 47 -15.17 15.49 26.58
C ASN A 47 -14.79 14.78 25.28
N TRP A 48 -14.25 15.47 24.26
CA TRP A 48 -13.76 14.79 23.07
C TRP A 48 -12.50 15.40 22.46
N GLN A 49 -11.76 14.56 21.77
CA GLN A 49 -10.56 14.90 21.02
C GLN A 49 -10.55 14.18 19.68
N MET A 50 -9.81 14.72 18.72
CA MET A 50 -9.73 14.17 17.38
C MET A 50 -8.42 14.57 16.70
N SER A 51 -7.89 13.68 15.87
CA SER A 51 -6.88 13.99 14.87
C SER A 51 -7.33 13.42 13.53
N SER A 52 -7.26 14.21 12.47
CA SER A 52 -7.49 13.74 11.11
C SER A 52 -6.47 14.29 10.14
N SER A 53 -6.23 13.54 9.08
CA SER A 53 -5.36 13.91 7.98
C SER A 53 -5.98 13.52 6.66
N PHE A 54 -5.94 14.43 5.69
CA PHE A 54 -6.25 14.16 4.30
C PHE A 54 -5.00 14.44 3.46
N VAL A 55 -4.63 13.50 2.61
CA VAL A 55 -3.51 13.60 1.70
C VAL A 55 -4.01 13.29 0.31
N ILE A 56 -3.73 14.20 -0.62
CA ILE A 56 -3.77 13.91 -2.05
C ILE A 56 -2.33 13.89 -2.54
N SER A 57 -1.90 12.81 -3.18
CA SER A 57 -0.52 12.67 -3.62
C SER A 57 -0.35 11.90 -4.92
N LYS A 58 0.85 11.99 -5.47
CA LYS A 58 1.32 11.24 -6.62
C LYS A 58 2.77 10.85 -6.38
N ALA A 59 3.02 9.55 -6.32
CA ALA A 59 4.35 8.95 -6.30
C ALA A 59 4.64 8.37 -7.70
N TYR A 60 5.65 8.90 -8.37
CA TYR A 60 5.95 8.57 -9.77
C TYR A 60 7.45 8.66 -10.05
N GLY A 61 7.91 7.95 -11.05
CA GLY A 61 9.33 7.92 -11.39
C GLY A 61 9.75 6.64 -12.09
N ALA A 62 11.06 6.47 -12.19
CA ALA A 62 11.65 5.21 -12.61
C ALA A 62 11.38 4.15 -11.53
N ALA A 63 10.51 3.19 -11.85
CA ALA A 63 10.29 2.00 -11.04
C ALA A 63 10.53 0.76 -11.89
N THR A 64 11.35 -0.14 -11.37
CA THR A 64 11.77 -1.33 -12.08
C THR A 64 11.04 -2.51 -11.42
N SER A 65 10.20 -3.23 -12.18
CA SER A 65 9.25 -4.28 -11.75
C SER A 65 8.28 -3.94 -10.58
N ASP A 66 7.44 -4.91 -10.18
CA ASP A 66 6.52 -4.81 -9.03
C ASP A 66 7.19 -5.13 -7.68
N ASP A 67 8.43 -5.64 -7.64
CA ASP A 67 9.04 -6.18 -6.40
C ASP A 67 10.08 -5.28 -5.70
N GLN A 68 10.23 -4.03 -6.14
CA GLN A 68 11.36 -3.19 -5.71
C GLN A 68 11.26 -2.46 -4.36
N LEU A 69 10.34 -2.86 -3.47
CA LEU A 69 10.31 -2.34 -2.11
C LEU A 69 11.23 -3.11 -1.14
N GLY A 70 12.02 -4.08 -1.62
CA GLY A 70 13.09 -4.71 -0.85
C GLY A 70 14.26 -3.75 -0.63
N GLN A 71 14.36 -3.17 0.58
CA GLN A 71 15.59 -2.51 1.02
C GLN A 71 16.77 -3.48 0.87
N GLY A 72 17.73 -3.15 0.00
CA GLY A 72 18.91 -3.98 -0.27
C GLY A 72 19.03 -4.49 -1.71
N SER A 73 18.04 -4.24 -2.59
CA SER A 73 18.22 -4.53 -4.02
C SER A 73 19.13 -3.48 -4.66
N PHE A 74 20.29 -3.90 -5.15
CA PHE A 74 21.22 -3.06 -5.93
C PHE A 74 20.78 -2.89 -7.39
N SER A 75 19.62 -3.43 -7.78
CA SER A 75 19.12 -3.32 -9.14
C SER A 75 18.42 -1.98 -9.37
N GLY A 76 19.19 -1.02 -9.91
CA GLY A 76 18.61 -0.05 -10.81
C GLY A 76 18.13 -0.72 -12.10
N ILE A 77 17.63 0.09 -13.04
CA ILE A 77 17.29 -0.41 -14.37
C ILE A 77 18.56 -0.92 -15.05
N ASN A 78 18.61 -2.20 -15.40
CA ASN A 78 19.76 -2.86 -16.02
C ASN A 78 19.42 -3.57 -17.33
N ASP A 79 18.14 -3.68 -17.68
CA ASP A 79 17.66 -4.14 -18.98
C ASP A 79 16.78 -3.04 -19.61
N PRO A 80 17.01 -2.63 -20.88
CA PRO A 80 16.16 -1.65 -21.57
C PRO A 80 14.67 -2.06 -21.61
N ASN A 81 14.36 -3.35 -21.52
CA ASN A 81 13.00 -3.88 -21.47
C ASN A 81 12.25 -3.47 -20.20
N GLU A 82 12.95 -3.11 -19.11
CA GLU A 82 12.32 -2.62 -17.86
C GLU A 82 11.73 -1.21 -18.01
N LEU A 83 12.05 -0.52 -19.11
CA LEU A 83 11.50 0.79 -19.45
C LEU A 83 10.20 0.70 -20.25
N ILE A 84 9.88 -0.48 -20.79
CA ILE A 84 8.66 -0.70 -21.58
C ILE A 84 7.44 -0.41 -20.71
N ASN A 85 6.56 0.45 -21.24
CA ASN A 85 5.36 0.92 -20.55
C ASN A 85 5.60 1.57 -19.18
N ASN A 86 6.83 1.99 -18.88
CA ASN A 86 7.17 2.68 -17.63
C ASN A 86 7.04 4.20 -17.72
N SER A 87 6.25 4.68 -18.68
CA SER A 87 5.98 6.10 -18.98
C SER A 87 7.25 6.98 -19.04
N GLY A 88 8.33 6.47 -19.64
CA GLY A 88 9.58 7.23 -19.80
C GLY A 88 10.17 7.74 -18.49
N TYR A 89 10.29 6.85 -17.49
CA TYR A 89 10.76 7.16 -16.13
C TYR A 89 9.80 8.01 -15.29
N GLU A 90 8.53 8.15 -15.69
CA GLU A 90 7.51 8.92 -14.96
C GLU A 90 6.28 8.07 -14.61
N GLY A 91 6.42 6.73 -14.65
CA GLY A 91 5.37 5.77 -14.27
C GLY A 91 4.98 5.89 -12.79
N LEU A 92 3.76 5.48 -12.44
CA LEU A 92 3.36 5.45 -11.03
C LEU A 92 4.18 4.41 -10.27
N LEU A 93 4.63 4.77 -9.06
CA LEU A 93 5.34 3.87 -8.17
C LEU A 93 4.34 2.94 -7.46
N GLN A 94 4.78 1.72 -7.11
CA GLN A 94 3.93 0.74 -6.41
C GLN A 94 3.40 1.26 -5.05
N SER A 95 4.13 2.17 -4.40
CA SER A 95 3.72 2.79 -3.14
C SER A 95 2.75 3.97 -3.32
N ASP A 96 2.41 4.35 -4.55
CA ASP A 96 1.47 5.45 -4.82
C ASP A 96 0.10 5.19 -4.19
N ARG A 97 -0.42 6.19 -3.47
CA ARG A 97 -1.74 6.20 -2.86
C ARG A 97 -2.34 7.57 -3.12
N THR A 98 -3.15 7.69 -4.17
CA THR A 98 -3.61 9.00 -4.66
C THR A 98 -4.40 9.78 -3.62
N TYR A 99 -5.29 9.11 -2.89
CA TYR A 99 -6.04 9.71 -1.79
C TYR A 99 -5.83 8.89 -0.52
N MET A 100 -5.55 9.57 0.59
CA MET A 100 -5.48 8.97 1.92
C MET A 100 -6.21 9.87 2.92
N PHE A 101 -7.15 9.30 3.63
CA PHE A 101 -7.84 9.92 4.75
C PHE A 101 -7.67 9.04 6.00
N LYS A 102 -7.25 9.67 7.10
CA LYS A 102 -7.18 9.04 8.42
C LYS A 102 -7.93 9.91 9.41
N LEU A 103 -8.70 9.28 10.27
CA LEU A 103 -9.43 9.93 11.35
C LEU A 103 -9.31 9.08 12.61
N GLN A 104 -8.87 9.70 13.70
CA GLN A 104 -8.82 9.09 15.01
C GLN A 104 -9.55 10.01 15.99
N GLY A 105 -10.48 9.45 16.75
CA GLY A 105 -11.31 10.21 17.67
C GLY A 105 -11.50 9.49 18.99
N SER A 106 -11.75 10.24 20.05
CA SER A 106 -12.18 9.68 21.33
C SER A 106 -13.18 10.60 21.99
N TYR A 107 -14.22 10.01 22.56
CA TYR A 107 -15.27 10.67 23.32
C TYR A 107 -15.37 10.03 24.70
N PHE A 108 -15.34 10.86 25.74
CA PHE A 108 -15.46 10.46 27.13
C PHE A 108 -16.90 10.68 27.58
N LEU A 109 -17.58 9.58 27.87
CA LEU A 109 -18.97 9.57 28.31
C LEU A 109 -19.05 9.72 29.84
N PRO A 110 -20.21 10.09 30.38
CA PRO A 110 -20.47 10.01 31.82
C PRO A 110 -20.19 8.60 32.37
N TYR A 111 -20.03 8.53 33.70
CA TYR A 111 -19.74 7.28 34.40
C TYR A 111 -18.44 6.60 33.92
N ASP A 112 -17.39 7.35 33.58
CA ASP A 112 -16.07 6.79 33.25
C ASP A 112 -16.08 5.79 32.06
N PHE A 113 -17.02 5.94 31.13
CA PHE A 113 -16.99 5.26 29.84
C PHE A 113 -16.21 6.09 28.81
N SER A 114 -15.56 5.43 27.87
CA SER A 114 -15.02 6.09 26.68
C SER A 114 -15.22 5.25 25.43
N ILE A 115 -15.40 5.95 24.32
CA ILE A 115 -15.47 5.37 22.99
C ILE A 115 -14.37 6.00 22.15
N SER A 116 -13.57 5.19 21.48
CA SER A 116 -12.55 5.64 20.54
C SER A 116 -12.77 4.96 19.20
N ALA A 117 -12.53 5.69 18.11
CA ALA A 117 -12.64 5.17 16.75
C ALA A 117 -11.42 5.54 15.93
N SER A 118 -11.02 4.65 15.02
CA SER A 118 -9.97 4.88 14.05
C SER A 118 -10.46 4.46 12.66
N LEU A 119 -10.51 5.41 11.74
CA LEU A 119 -10.90 5.20 10.35
C LEU A 119 -9.68 5.43 9.45
N MET A 120 -9.41 4.47 8.56
CA MET A 120 -8.45 4.59 7.47
C MET A 120 -9.18 4.36 6.15
N VAL A 121 -9.05 5.31 5.23
CA VAL A 121 -9.57 5.27 3.86
C VAL A 121 -8.40 5.62 2.95
N GLN A 122 -7.98 4.73 2.08
CA GLN A 122 -6.93 5.03 1.11
C GLN A 122 -7.16 4.33 -0.22
N SER A 123 -6.79 4.99 -1.31
CA SER A 123 -6.77 4.36 -2.63
C SER A 123 -5.90 3.10 -2.61
N GLY A 124 -6.27 2.07 -3.36
CA GLY A 124 -5.39 0.92 -3.53
C GLY A 124 -4.12 1.28 -4.29
N ARG A 125 -3.12 0.39 -4.22
CA ARG A 125 -1.88 0.57 -4.97
C ARG A 125 -2.12 0.41 -6.47
N PRO A 126 -1.42 1.17 -7.32
CA PRO A 126 -1.48 0.92 -8.74
C PRO A 126 -0.78 -0.39 -9.04
N ILE A 127 -1.33 -1.13 -10.00
CA ILE A 127 -0.75 -2.36 -10.54
C ILE A 127 -0.85 -2.28 -12.07
N ALA A 128 -0.11 -3.14 -12.75
CA ALA A 128 -0.23 -3.32 -14.18
C ALA A 128 -0.11 -4.80 -14.49
N ARG A 129 -0.74 -5.22 -15.57
CA ARG A 129 -0.49 -6.53 -16.15
C ARG A 129 0.98 -6.63 -16.57
N THR A 130 1.56 -7.80 -16.38
CA THR A 130 2.89 -8.14 -16.88
C THR A 130 2.80 -9.21 -17.97
N VAL A 131 3.74 -9.17 -18.90
CA VAL A 131 3.97 -10.21 -19.90
C VAL A 131 5.29 -10.88 -19.60
N TYR A 132 5.28 -12.20 -19.51
CA TYR A 132 6.49 -13.00 -19.37
C TYR A 132 7.04 -13.31 -20.76
N VAL A 133 8.32 -12.99 -20.98
CA VAL A 133 9.01 -13.14 -22.25
C VAL A 133 10.07 -14.23 -22.08
N GLU A 134 10.03 -15.22 -22.96
CA GLU A 134 10.92 -16.36 -23.01
C GLU A 134 11.75 -16.30 -24.30
N ASP A 135 12.69 -17.25 -24.47
CA ASP A 135 13.52 -17.42 -25.68
C ASP A 135 14.35 -16.18 -26.08
N MET A 136 15.00 -15.56 -25.09
CA MET A 136 15.93 -14.43 -25.27
C MET A 136 17.33 -14.82 -24.77
N ASP A 137 18.37 -14.27 -25.41
CA ASP A 137 19.77 -14.60 -25.13
C ASP A 137 20.18 -14.19 -23.70
N GLN A 138 19.66 -13.07 -23.19
CA GLN A 138 19.85 -12.65 -21.79
C GLN A 138 19.03 -13.46 -20.77
N GLY A 139 18.27 -14.46 -21.22
CA GLY A 139 17.33 -15.22 -20.40
C GLY A 139 15.95 -14.56 -20.30
N PRO A 140 15.00 -15.22 -19.60
CA PRO A 140 13.61 -14.78 -19.56
C PRO A 140 13.40 -13.61 -18.59
N PHE A 141 12.48 -12.71 -18.93
CA PHE A 141 12.17 -11.52 -18.14
C PHE A 141 10.66 -11.18 -18.19
N SER A 142 10.24 -10.21 -17.37
CA SER A 142 8.86 -9.70 -17.38
C SER A 142 8.84 -8.22 -17.75
N VAL A 143 7.92 -7.85 -18.63
CA VAL A 143 7.68 -6.45 -19.02
C VAL A 143 6.28 -6.01 -18.59
N LEU A 144 6.10 -4.73 -18.32
CA LEU A 144 4.77 -4.16 -18.12
C LEU A 144 4.00 -4.20 -19.44
N ALA A 145 2.80 -4.76 -19.44
CA ALA A 145 1.92 -4.77 -20.62
C ALA A 145 1.28 -3.39 -20.87
N GLU A 146 1.20 -2.58 -19.82
CA GLU A 146 0.54 -1.29 -19.79
C GLU A 146 1.16 -0.42 -18.67
N PRO A 147 1.03 0.91 -18.73
CA PRO A 147 1.49 1.76 -17.64
C PRO A 147 0.84 1.42 -16.31
N ARG A 148 1.63 1.35 -15.24
CA ARG A 148 1.12 1.03 -13.89
C ARG A 148 0.01 1.98 -13.47
N GLY A 149 -1.13 1.43 -13.05
CA GLY A 149 -2.27 2.22 -12.63
C GLY A 149 -3.09 2.86 -13.75
N SER A 150 -2.82 2.54 -15.03
CA SER A 150 -3.63 3.00 -16.16
C SER A 150 -5.04 2.39 -16.13
N ASN A 151 -5.09 1.07 -15.99
CA ASN A 151 -6.33 0.29 -16.02
C ASN A 151 -6.64 -0.39 -14.69
N TRP A 152 -5.64 -0.57 -13.81
CA TRP A 152 -5.78 -1.39 -12.61
C TRP A 152 -5.19 -0.76 -11.37
N ARG A 153 -5.96 -0.78 -10.28
CA ARG A 153 -5.48 -0.60 -8.91
C ARG A 153 -6.07 -1.69 -8.05
N LEU A 154 -5.40 -2.03 -6.96
CA LEU A 154 -6.03 -2.85 -5.91
C LEU A 154 -7.21 -2.09 -5.29
N ASP A 155 -7.98 -2.81 -4.48
CA ASP A 155 -9.13 -2.24 -3.79
C ASP A 155 -8.71 -1.09 -2.86
N SER A 156 -9.63 -0.15 -2.67
CA SER A 156 -9.43 0.90 -1.67
C SER A 156 -9.50 0.31 -0.26
N TRP A 157 -8.48 0.58 0.55
CA TRP A 157 -8.40 0.09 1.91
C TRP A 157 -9.20 1.02 2.82
N ASN A 158 -10.39 0.52 3.20
CA ASN A 158 -11.36 1.20 4.05
C ASN A 158 -11.63 0.38 5.31
N VAL A 159 -11.03 0.78 6.44
CA VAL A 159 -11.15 0.06 7.72
C VAL A 159 -11.54 1.01 8.84
N LEU A 160 -12.57 0.63 9.57
CA LEU A 160 -13.04 1.29 10.79
C LEU A 160 -12.80 0.37 11.98
N ASP A 161 -12.06 0.85 12.97
CA ASP A 161 -11.84 0.18 14.24
C ASP A 161 -12.54 0.97 15.35
N LEU A 162 -13.04 0.26 16.36
CA LEU A 162 -13.78 0.82 17.48
C LEU A 162 -13.26 0.25 18.80
N ARG A 163 -13.05 1.09 19.80
CA ARG A 163 -12.79 0.71 21.18
C ARG A 163 -13.89 1.25 22.07
N ILE A 164 -14.38 0.39 22.97
CA ILE A 164 -15.25 0.79 24.07
C ILE A 164 -14.53 0.42 25.36
N GLU A 165 -14.35 1.37 26.26
CA GLU A 165 -13.68 1.19 27.55
C GLU A 165 -14.54 1.69 28.71
N LYS A 166 -14.44 0.99 29.83
CA LYS A 166 -15.00 1.39 31.13
C LYS A 166 -13.89 1.39 32.16
N ALA A 167 -13.74 2.49 32.89
CA ALA A 167 -12.88 2.55 34.06
C ALA A 167 -13.67 2.41 35.36
N PHE A 168 -13.11 1.66 36.29
CA PHE A 168 -13.57 1.46 37.66
C PHE A 168 -12.51 2.02 38.60
N LYS A 169 -12.92 2.93 39.48
CA LYS A 169 -12.05 3.53 40.51
C LYS A 169 -12.47 2.92 41.85
N PHE A 170 -11.59 2.17 42.52
CA PHE A 170 -11.93 1.50 43.78
C PHE A 170 -11.45 2.30 44.99
N SER A 171 -10.17 2.65 45.02
CA SER A 171 -9.51 3.49 46.04
C SER A 171 -8.53 4.43 45.34
N GLY A 172 -8.10 5.51 46.00
CA GLY A 172 -7.28 6.55 45.35
C GLY A 172 -6.00 6.05 44.65
N ARG A 173 -5.51 4.86 45.01
CA ARG A 173 -4.37 4.18 44.36
C ARG A 173 -4.76 3.10 43.34
N PHE A 174 -5.90 2.42 43.51
CA PHE A 174 -6.27 1.26 42.69
C PHE A 174 -7.41 1.55 41.70
N GLY A 175 -7.21 1.17 40.45
CA GLY A 175 -8.21 1.24 39.38
C GLY A 175 -8.16 0.05 38.43
N LEU A 176 -9.28 -0.26 37.79
CA LEU A 176 -9.40 -1.29 36.76
C LEU A 176 -10.03 -0.68 35.51
N LYS A 177 -9.44 -0.95 34.35
CA LYS A 177 -10.03 -0.64 33.05
C LYS A 177 -10.36 -1.93 32.33
N ILE A 178 -11.59 -2.04 31.85
CA ILE A 178 -12.02 -3.13 30.97
C ILE A 178 -12.40 -2.51 29.62
N ALA A 179 -11.96 -3.12 28.53
CA ALA A 179 -12.29 -2.66 27.20
C ALA A 179 -12.49 -3.80 26.20
N ALA A 180 -13.21 -3.48 25.13
CA ALA A 180 -13.30 -4.29 23.93
C ALA A 180 -12.82 -3.46 22.73
N ASP A 181 -11.83 -3.97 22.01
CA ASP A 181 -11.38 -3.45 20.73
C ASP A 181 -12.00 -4.30 19.61
N ILE A 182 -12.74 -3.66 18.71
CA ILE A 182 -13.38 -4.27 17.55
C ILE A 182 -12.64 -3.76 16.32
N PHE A 183 -11.80 -4.61 15.76
CA PHE A 183 -11.04 -4.32 14.54
C PHE A 183 -11.86 -4.70 13.31
N ASN A 184 -11.72 -3.92 12.24
CA ASN A 184 -12.50 -4.09 11.00
C ASN A 184 -14.00 -4.22 11.30
N LEU A 185 -14.55 -3.21 11.98
CA LEU A 185 -15.94 -3.15 12.41
C LEU A 185 -16.92 -3.41 11.25
N LEU A 186 -16.59 -2.95 10.04
CA LEU A 186 -17.44 -3.15 8.86
C LEU A 186 -17.28 -4.52 8.20
N ASN A 187 -16.33 -5.35 8.66
CA ASN A 187 -16.00 -6.65 8.09
C ASN A 187 -15.67 -6.59 6.59
N SER A 188 -14.88 -5.60 6.20
CA SER A 188 -14.39 -5.44 4.82
C SER A 188 -13.41 -6.55 4.47
N ASP A 189 -13.39 -6.96 3.20
CA ASP A 189 -12.57 -8.03 2.60
C ASP A 189 -11.59 -7.50 1.55
N THR A 190 -11.25 -6.20 1.62
CA THR A 190 -10.33 -5.50 0.70
C THR A 190 -9.13 -6.36 0.27
N MET A 191 -9.01 -6.59 -1.04
CA MET A 191 -7.84 -7.22 -1.65
C MET A 191 -6.64 -6.28 -1.61
N ILE A 192 -5.59 -6.68 -0.89
CA ILE A 192 -4.34 -5.91 -0.75
C ILE A 192 -3.16 -6.55 -1.48
N GLU A 193 -3.38 -7.72 -2.09
CA GLU A 193 -2.38 -8.45 -2.89
C GLU A 193 -3.06 -9.42 -3.86
N THR A 194 -2.49 -9.56 -5.05
CA THR A 194 -2.94 -10.52 -6.09
C THR A 194 -1.96 -11.68 -6.20
N LEU A 195 -2.43 -12.85 -6.61
CA LEU A 195 -1.57 -14.04 -6.82
C LEU A 195 -0.55 -13.82 -7.93
N THR A 196 -0.99 -13.18 -9.01
CA THR A 196 -0.14 -12.86 -10.14
C THR A 196 -0.71 -11.69 -10.94
N THR A 197 0.19 -10.87 -11.50
CA THR A 197 -0.14 -9.86 -12.50
C THR A 197 0.20 -10.32 -13.92
N ARG A 198 0.70 -11.56 -14.10
CA ARG A 198 0.97 -12.12 -15.42
C ARG A 198 -0.33 -12.35 -16.15
N GLY A 199 -0.54 -11.64 -17.26
CA GLY A 199 -1.85 -11.56 -17.91
C GLY A 199 -2.45 -12.90 -18.36
N LEU A 200 -1.61 -13.91 -18.59
CA LEU A 200 -2.02 -15.19 -19.18
C LEU A 200 -1.98 -16.32 -18.16
N ALA A 201 -1.53 -16.02 -16.94
CA ALA A 201 -1.42 -17.02 -15.90
C ALA A 201 -2.81 -17.36 -15.34
N GLU A 202 -2.99 -18.63 -14.97
CA GLU A 202 -4.12 -19.03 -14.14
C GLU A 202 -4.09 -18.22 -12.83
N GLY A 203 -5.24 -17.68 -12.43
CA GLY A 203 -5.32 -16.81 -11.26
C GLY A 203 -4.83 -15.38 -11.49
N PHE A 204 -4.70 -14.91 -12.74
CA PHE A 204 -4.51 -13.48 -13.04
C PHE A 204 -5.50 -12.64 -12.22
N MET A 205 -4.98 -11.71 -11.42
CA MET A 205 -5.76 -10.82 -10.54
C MET A 205 -6.58 -11.51 -9.44
N ALA A 206 -6.42 -12.82 -9.23
CA ALA A 206 -7.06 -13.49 -8.11
C ALA A 206 -6.46 -13.00 -6.76
N PRO A 207 -7.26 -12.87 -5.69
CA PRO A 207 -6.76 -12.40 -4.39
C PRO A 207 -5.72 -13.36 -3.80
N ALA A 208 -4.53 -12.84 -3.49
CA ALA A 208 -3.53 -13.56 -2.68
C ALA A 208 -3.69 -13.24 -1.19
N ARG A 209 -4.01 -11.98 -0.87
CA ARG A 209 -4.18 -11.53 0.50
C ARG A 209 -5.26 -10.47 0.58
N ILE A 210 -6.11 -10.66 1.57
CA ILE A 210 -7.13 -9.70 2.00
C ILE A 210 -6.79 -9.18 3.39
N ILE A 211 -7.38 -8.05 3.78
CA ILE A 211 -7.28 -7.56 5.15
C ILE A 211 -7.90 -8.56 6.15
N PRO A 212 -7.43 -8.59 7.41
CA PRO A 212 -8.03 -9.48 8.40
C PRO A 212 -9.53 -9.22 8.60
N PRO A 213 -10.33 -10.26 8.91
CA PRO A 213 -11.76 -10.11 9.13
C PRO A 213 -12.04 -9.31 10.41
N ARG A 214 -13.33 -9.09 10.71
CA ARG A 214 -13.74 -8.51 11.99
C ARG A 214 -13.21 -9.35 13.15
N ARG A 215 -12.54 -8.71 14.10
CA ARG A 215 -11.99 -9.36 15.30
C ARG A 215 -12.30 -8.54 16.54
N VAL A 216 -12.52 -9.24 17.65
CA VAL A 216 -12.75 -8.62 18.95
C VAL A 216 -11.63 -9.02 19.89
N GLN A 217 -11.00 -8.04 20.54
CA GLN A 217 -9.99 -8.23 21.57
C GLN A 217 -10.51 -7.65 22.89
N LEU A 218 -10.46 -8.46 23.94
CA LEU A 218 -10.80 -8.02 25.30
C LEU A 218 -9.53 -7.62 26.04
N VAL A 219 -9.59 -6.51 26.76
CA VAL A 219 -8.45 -5.95 27.49
C VAL A 219 -8.87 -5.64 28.91
N ALA A 220 -8.09 -6.11 29.88
CA ALA A 220 -8.18 -5.71 31.29
C ALA A 220 -6.85 -5.10 31.72
N ARG A 221 -6.90 -3.93 32.38
CA ARG A 221 -5.71 -3.23 32.90
C ARG A 221 -5.95 -2.80 34.34
N LEU A 222 -5.12 -3.32 35.25
CA LEU A 222 -5.04 -2.87 36.63
C LEU A 222 -4.03 -1.71 36.73
N THR A 223 -4.38 -0.66 37.47
CA THR A 223 -3.49 0.45 37.84
C THR A 223 -3.40 0.52 39.36
N PHE A 224 -2.20 0.73 39.90
CA PHE A 224 -1.88 0.76 41.33
C PHE A 224 -0.89 1.87 41.66
#